data_AF-A0A927V9Q5-F1
#
_entry.id   AF-A0A927V9Q5-F1
#
_cell.length_a   1.000
_cell.length_b   1.000
_cell.length_c   1.000
_cell.angle_alpha   90.00
_cell.angle_beta   90.00
_cell.angle_gamma   90.00
#
_symmetry.space_group_name_H-M   'P 1'
#
loop_
_entity.id
_entity.type
_entity.pdbx_description
1 polymer ?
#
loop_
_entity_poly.entity_id
_entity_poly.type
_entity_poly.pdbx_seq_one_letter_code
_entity_poly.pdbx_strand_id
1 'polypeptide(L)'
;MKSTCKKIVTDINRDKDLELTVPKYLDILGSQYNLYATVKLCLNFYTIREMLEDGDYVTDFKKDYETIATLLTKALVNGKEITREDIQIIDALRNSVEYRMKLLTSYTDGFEIYEYILNRLEAGIKGTSEEVDIELLSNKMFQYVFSENDTVVVNSKLQILMSQLPVRMTKNKFYDVVANTLSIYKGGETSSVDDFVDMLKTAVLMVKPEGFDTEYPELYDIYTRLEEADYKNLDEGTFDRLSMDVNQGAEFITGQVSFYMLFQEVINDTYTILLTSERKARNDENASYKAAIKIIDTCINSFSEDSAEELMDAFMSLEGAQENVYENVMILETVLDDVALKCEDMPEELRSVVSVLKTVEKLVSSSLFIDLKKDFNMESKIADSDYIGQLKESLTNEFVEYFKDKSMTVIRSIMCKILAAMPIFLDTQQEIKNYFDYVLGNCKNDSELTACNKLICEIIEDDV
;
A
#
# COMPACT_ATOMS: atom_id res chain seq x y z
N MET A 1 -5.76 8.39 32.07
CA MET A 1 -6.39 8.88 30.82
C MET A 1 -7.60 8.03 30.39
N LYS A 2 -7.45 6.70 30.25
CA LYS A 2 -8.51 5.76 29.80
C LYS A 2 -9.92 5.96 30.40
N SER A 3 -10.03 6.16 31.72
CA SER A 3 -11.33 6.43 32.38
C SER A 3 -11.99 7.73 31.89
N THR A 4 -11.19 8.79 31.68
CA THR A 4 -11.65 10.07 31.12
C THR A 4 -12.18 9.88 29.71
N CYS A 5 -11.47 9.12 28.87
CA CYS A 5 -11.89 8.82 27.48
C CYS A 5 -13.22 8.06 27.46
N LYS A 6 -13.35 6.98 28.23
CA LYS A 6 -14.60 6.22 28.34
C LYS A 6 -15.77 7.08 28.81
N LYS A 7 -15.53 7.96 29.78
CA LYS A 7 -16.56 8.85 30.32
C LYS A 7 -17.04 9.85 29.27
N ILE A 8 -16.13 10.51 28.55
CA ILE A 8 -16.53 11.53 27.58
C ILE A 8 -17.26 10.94 26.36
N VAL A 9 -16.83 9.76 25.91
CA VAL A 9 -17.56 8.97 24.89
C VAL A 9 -18.98 8.62 25.36
N THR A 10 -19.12 8.20 26.62
CA THR A 10 -20.44 7.90 27.21
C THR A 10 -21.33 9.14 27.29
N ASP A 11 -20.77 10.30 27.62
CA ASP A 11 -21.51 11.57 27.69
C ASP A 11 -21.95 12.02 26.28
N ILE A 12 -21.11 11.83 25.24
CA ILE A 12 -21.47 12.08 23.82
C ILE A 12 -22.61 11.17 23.35
N ASN A 13 -22.53 9.87 23.64
CA ASN A 13 -23.55 8.90 23.25
C ASN A 13 -24.90 9.13 23.94
N ARG A 14 -24.93 9.90 25.02
CA ARG A 14 -26.15 10.26 25.76
C ARG A 14 -26.63 11.68 25.47
N ASP A 15 -26.04 12.36 24.48
CA ASP A 15 -26.31 13.75 24.11
C ASP A 15 -26.28 14.71 25.30
N LYS A 16 -25.37 14.45 26.24
CA LYS A 16 -25.30 15.19 27.49
C LYS A 16 -24.48 16.46 27.32
N ASP A 17 -25.14 17.61 27.50
CA ASP A 17 -24.51 18.94 27.50
C ASP A 17 -23.57 19.15 26.30
N LEU A 18 -24.04 18.85 25.07
CA LEU A 18 -23.20 18.78 23.87
C LEU A 18 -22.36 20.04 23.63
N GLU A 19 -22.89 21.23 23.93
CA GLU A 19 -22.16 22.52 23.84
C GLU A 19 -20.86 22.55 24.67
N LEU A 20 -20.81 21.80 25.78
CA LEU A 20 -19.63 21.70 26.64
C LEU A 20 -18.84 20.41 26.39
N THR A 21 -19.53 19.31 26.11
CA THR A 21 -18.93 17.99 25.96
C THR A 21 -18.15 17.88 24.65
N VAL A 22 -18.68 18.41 23.54
CA VAL A 22 -18.03 18.32 22.22
C VAL A 22 -16.68 19.05 22.18
N PRO A 23 -16.56 20.34 22.57
CA PRO A 23 -15.27 21.01 22.56
C PRO A 23 -14.22 20.29 23.41
N LYS A 24 -14.64 19.78 24.57
CA LYS A 24 -13.77 19.02 25.47
C LYS A 24 -13.32 17.68 24.87
N TYR A 25 -14.20 17.01 24.12
CA TYR A 25 -13.86 15.78 23.42
C TYR A 25 -12.84 16.03 22.33
N LEU A 26 -13.05 17.06 21.49
CA LEU A 26 -12.12 17.41 20.41
C LEU A 26 -10.73 17.79 20.96
N ASP A 27 -10.68 18.49 22.09
CA ASP A 27 -9.44 18.81 22.79
C ASP A 27 -8.73 17.55 23.32
N ILE A 28 -9.47 16.60 23.91
CA ILE A 28 -8.90 15.33 24.39
C ILE A 28 -8.42 14.47 23.23
N LEU A 29 -9.20 14.34 22.16
CA LEU A 29 -8.84 13.55 20.98
C LEU A 29 -7.59 14.13 20.30
N GLY A 30 -7.57 15.44 20.05
CA GLY A 30 -6.38 16.11 19.48
C GLY A 30 -5.13 15.94 20.34
N SER A 31 -5.26 16.01 21.67
CA SER A 31 -4.16 15.72 22.60
C SER A 31 -3.67 14.27 22.49
N GLN A 32 -4.57 13.29 22.40
CA GLN A 32 -4.19 11.88 22.29
C GLN A 32 -3.55 11.55 20.94
N TYR A 33 -4.04 12.12 19.83
CA TYR A 33 -3.38 12.01 18.54
C TYR A 33 -1.98 12.61 18.56
N ASN A 34 -1.82 13.81 19.11
CA ASN A 34 -0.50 14.45 19.23
C ASN A 34 0.48 13.58 20.04
N LEU A 35 0.02 13.04 21.17
CA LEU A 35 0.80 12.16 22.03
C LEU A 35 1.21 10.88 21.30
N TYR A 36 0.25 10.23 20.63
CA TYR A 36 0.48 8.99 19.89
C TYR A 36 1.51 9.19 18.78
N ALA A 37 1.30 10.19 17.93
CA ALA A 37 2.21 10.51 16.84
C ALA A 37 3.61 10.87 17.35
N THR A 38 3.73 11.62 18.45
CA THR A 38 5.04 11.98 19.01
C THR A 38 5.79 10.77 19.56
N VAL A 39 5.09 9.87 20.27
CA VAL A 39 5.69 8.64 20.82
C VAL A 39 6.11 7.68 19.70
N LYS A 40 5.26 7.48 18.69
CA LYS A 40 5.58 6.62 17.54
C LYS A 40 6.73 7.21 16.71
N LEU A 41 6.64 8.50 16.37
CA LEU A 41 7.63 9.18 15.53
C LEU A 41 9.02 9.12 16.12
N CYS A 42 9.20 9.26 17.44
CA CYS A 42 10.54 9.34 18.01
C CYS A 42 11.39 8.09 17.74
N LEU A 43 10.76 6.90 17.68
CA LEU A 43 11.43 5.64 17.36
C LEU A 43 11.83 5.62 15.88
N ASN A 44 10.87 5.84 14.98
CA ASN A 44 11.10 5.82 13.54
C ASN A 44 12.08 6.92 13.08
N PHE A 45 12.01 8.10 13.70
CA PHE A 45 12.89 9.23 13.40
C PHE A 45 14.33 8.96 13.83
N TYR A 46 14.52 8.25 14.95
CA TYR A 46 15.84 7.77 15.37
C TYR A 46 16.37 6.71 14.39
N THR A 47 15.55 5.74 13.99
CA THR A 47 15.95 4.72 13.00
C THR A 47 16.39 5.34 11.68
N ILE A 48 15.65 6.31 11.14
CA ILE A 48 16.05 7.00 9.91
C ILE A 48 17.35 7.77 10.10
N ARG A 49 17.58 8.35 11.28
CA ARG A 49 18.85 9.04 11.56
C ARG A 49 20.03 8.07 11.48
N GLU A 50 19.94 6.91 12.12
CA GLU A 50 21.00 5.88 12.07
C GLU A 50 21.25 5.45 10.62
N MET A 51 20.18 5.18 9.87
CA MET A 51 20.24 4.86 8.45
C MET A 51 20.97 5.95 7.63
N LEU A 52 20.74 7.24 7.91
CA LEU A 52 21.42 8.35 7.25
C LEU A 52 22.90 8.48 7.66
N GLU A 53 23.27 8.11 8.89
CA GLU A 53 24.66 8.11 9.36
C GLU A 53 25.49 6.99 8.73
N ASP A 54 24.87 5.83 8.45
CA ASP A 54 25.51 4.68 7.79
C ASP A 54 25.80 4.90 6.29
N GLY A 55 25.21 5.95 5.69
CA GLY A 55 25.60 6.47 4.38
C GLY A 55 24.89 5.87 3.16
N ASP A 56 23.81 5.11 3.36
CA ASP A 56 23.12 4.35 2.31
C ASP A 56 22.07 5.14 1.50
N TYR A 57 21.98 6.47 1.65
CA TYR A 57 20.87 7.26 1.08
C TYR A 57 21.28 8.46 0.22
N VAL A 58 20.48 8.72 -0.81
CA VAL A 58 20.61 9.83 -1.76
C VAL A 58 20.54 11.19 -1.04
N THR A 59 21.32 12.17 -1.51
CA THR A 59 21.42 13.53 -0.93
C THR A 59 20.08 14.24 -0.74
N ASP A 60 19.10 13.96 -1.59
CA ASP A 60 17.76 14.56 -1.52
C ASP A 60 17.00 14.14 -0.25
N PHE A 61 17.18 12.91 0.24
CA PHE A 61 16.52 12.43 1.47
C PHE A 61 17.03 13.11 2.73
N LYS A 62 18.32 13.43 2.76
CA LYS A 62 18.90 14.17 3.89
C LYS A 62 18.22 15.54 4.02
N LYS A 63 17.94 16.19 2.90
CA LYS A 63 17.24 17.49 2.89
C LYS A 63 15.79 17.37 3.36
N ASP A 64 15.09 16.31 2.96
CA ASP A 64 13.72 16.08 3.43
C ASP A 64 13.70 15.76 4.93
N TYR A 65 14.67 14.98 5.43
CA TYR A 65 14.87 14.75 6.86
C TYR A 65 15.15 16.06 7.63
N GLU A 66 16.05 16.91 7.13
CA GLU A 66 16.34 18.23 7.73
C GLU A 66 15.11 19.15 7.73
N THR A 67 14.25 19.03 6.72
CA THR A 67 12.99 19.75 6.63
C THR A 67 12.03 19.27 7.73
N ILE A 68 11.87 17.97 7.91
CA ILE A 68 11.08 17.38 9.01
C ILE A 68 11.65 17.79 10.38
N ALA A 69 12.97 17.71 10.56
CA ALA A 69 13.65 18.15 11.78
C ALA A 69 13.34 19.62 12.13
N THR A 70 13.32 20.49 11.13
CA THR A 70 12.98 21.91 11.30
C THR A 70 11.53 22.09 11.74
N LEU A 71 10.59 21.36 11.12
CA LEU A 71 9.16 21.38 11.49
C LEU A 71 8.94 20.86 12.92
N LEU A 72 9.58 19.75 13.28
CA LEU A 72 9.51 19.17 14.63
C LEU A 72 10.10 20.10 15.69
N THR A 73 11.24 20.75 15.41
CA THR A 73 11.85 21.74 16.31
C THR A 73 10.89 22.91 16.55
N LYS A 74 10.21 23.39 15.50
CA LYS A 74 9.23 24.46 15.61
C LYS A 74 8.03 24.03 16.48
N ALA A 75 7.48 22.85 16.21
CA ALA A 75 6.26 22.35 16.83
C ALA A 75 6.44 21.88 18.27
N LEU A 76 7.49 21.10 18.55
CA LEU A 76 7.68 20.39 19.81
C LEU A 76 8.67 21.12 20.73
N VAL A 77 9.84 21.48 20.22
CA VAL A 77 10.96 22.02 21.04
C VAL A 77 10.73 23.50 21.37
N ASN A 78 10.50 24.32 20.36
CA ASN A 78 10.30 25.76 20.54
C ASN A 78 8.86 26.13 20.90
N GLY A 79 7.89 25.24 20.65
CA GLY A 79 6.48 25.49 20.88
C GLY A 79 5.92 26.70 20.11
N LYS A 80 6.45 26.97 18.92
CA LYS A 80 5.98 28.08 18.08
C LYS A 80 4.70 27.71 17.35
N GLU A 81 3.92 28.73 17.02
CA GLU A 81 2.70 28.59 16.21
C GLU A 81 3.02 27.98 14.84
N ILE A 82 2.20 27.00 14.44
CA ILE A 82 2.31 26.32 13.15
C ILE A 82 1.51 27.09 12.11
N THR A 83 2.16 27.41 10.99
CA THR A 83 1.55 28.19 9.91
C THR A 83 0.98 27.28 8.83
N ARG A 84 0.15 27.85 7.97
CA ARG A 84 -0.35 27.16 6.77
C ARG A 84 0.79 26.71 5.84
N GLU A 85 1.88 27.47 5.80
CA GLU A 85 3.07 27.13 5.01
C GLU A 85 3.76 25.86 5.55
N ASP A 86 3.86 25.70 6.87
CA ASP A 86 4.41 24.47 7.47
C ASP A 86 3.60 23.22 7.06
N ILE A 87 2.26 23.36 7.05
CA ILE A 87 1.35 22.30 6.62
C ILE A 87 1.53 21.99 5.13
N GLN A 88 1.71 23.01 4.29
CA GLN A 88 1.98 22.81 2.86
C GLN A 88 3.33 22.12 2.61
N ILE A 89 4.34 22.38 3.43
CA ILE A 89 5.65 21.73 3.32
C ILE A 89 5.53 20.24 3.62
N ILE A 90 4.88 19.84 4.72
CA ILE A 90 4.74 18.42 5.05
C ILE A 90 3.82 17.69 4.06
N ASP A 91 2.77 18.36 3.55
CA ASP A 91 1.90 17.81 2.50
C ASP A 91 2.68 17.58 1.19
N ALA A 92 3.57 18.51 0.82
CA ALA A 92 4.43 18.36 -0.35
C ALA A 92 5.42 17.18 -0.21
N LEU A 93 5.99 16.98 0.98
CA LEU A 93 6.85 15.82 1.26
C LEU A 93 6.06 14.51 1.13
N ARG A 94 4.84 14.45 1.67
CA ARG A 94 3.94 13.30 1.52
C ARG A 94 3.64 12.99 0.05
N ASN A 95 3.24 13.99 -0.72
CA ASN A 95 2.95 13.82 -2.15
C ASN A 95 4.21 13.38 -2.95
N SER A 96 5.40 13.83 -2.55
CA SER A 96 6.67 13.41 -3.15
C SER A 96 6.94 11.91 -2.93
N VAL A 97 6.74 11.41 -1.71
CA VAL A 97 6.90 9.98 -1.40
C VAL A 97 5.85 9.13 -2.11
N GLU A 98 4.59 9.57 -2.17
CA GLU A 98 3.53 8.91 -2.95
C GLU A 98 3.90 8.79 -4.43
N TYR A 99 4.44 9.85 -5.01
CA TYR A 99 4.91 9.87 -6.39
C TYR A 99 6.03 8.83 -6.62
N ARG A 100 7.01 8.77 -5.71
CA ARG A 100 8.11 7.79 -5.77
C ARG A 100 7.61 6.35 -5.63
N MET A 101 6.70 6.11 -4.70
CA MET A 101 6.06 4.80 -4.53
C MET A 101 5.32 4.36 -5.78
N LYS A 102 4.56 5.26 -6.43
CA LYS A 102 3.86 4.96 -7.68
C LYS A 102 4.82 4.54 -8.80
N LEU A 103 5.98 5.18 -8.91
CA LEU A 103 7.03 4.80 -9.86
C LEU A 103 7.59 3.41 -9.56
N LEU A 104 7.98 3.15 -8.31
CA LEU A 104 8.54 1.88 -7.89
C LEU A 104 7.55 0.72 -8.09
N THR A 105 6.28 0.91 -7.69
CA THR A 105 5.20 -0.06 -7.95
C THR A 105 5.04 -0.32 -9.45
N SER A 106 5.14 0.71 -10.29
CA SER A 106 5.07 0.52 -11.75
C SER A 106 6.24 -0.31 -12.30
N TYR A 107 7.45 -0.15 -11.77
CA TYR A 107 8.57 -1.01 -12.17
C TYR A 107 8.42 -2.44 -11.69
N THR A 108 8.00 -2.66 -10.43
CA THR A 108 7.61 -3.98 -9.94
C THR A 108 6.58 -4.60 -10.86
N ASP A 109 5.57 -3.82 -11.23
CA ASP A 109 4.50 -4.29 -12.08
C ASP A 109 4.98 -4.74 -13.46
N GLY A 110 5.92 -3.99 -14.04
CA GLY A 110 6.58 -4.31 -15.29
C GLY A 110 7.49 -5.52 -15.20
N PHE A 111 8.29 -5.64 -14.14
CA PHE A 111 9.23 -6.75 -13.96
C PHE A 111 8.49 -8.07 -13.79
N GLU A 112 7.40 -8.10 -13.02
CA GLU A 112 6.57 -9.31 -12.85
C GLU A 112 6.05 -9.87 -14.18
N ILE A 113 5.72 -9.00 -15.15
CA ILE A 113 5.28 -9.44 -16.49
C ILE A 113 6.37 -10.26 -17.16
N TYR A 114 7.63 -9.84 -17.06
CA TYR A 114 8.73 -10.49 -17.76
C TYR A 114 9.35 -11.63 -16.93
N GLU A 115 9.34 -11.52 -15.61
CA GLU A 115 9.70 -12.61 -14.70
C GLU A 115 8.80 -13.83 -14.91
N TYR A 116 7.48 -13.62 -15.03
CA TYR A 116 6.53 -14.68 -15.38
C TYR A 116 6.98 -15.45 -16.64
N ILE A 117 7.47 -14.73 -17.64
CA ILE A 117 7.95 -15.31 -18.91
C ILE A 117 9.25 -16.09 -18.68
N LEU A 118 10.23 -15.47 -18.03
CA LEU A 118 11.54 -16.08 -17.76
C LEU A 118 11.39 -17.38 -16.98
N ASN A 119 10.62 -17.38 -15.89
CA ASN A 119 10.37 -18.57 -15.07
C ASN A 119 9.85 -19.75 -15.90
N ARG A 120 9.01 -19.48 -16.91
CA ARG A 120 8.41 -20.52 -17.77
C ARG A 120 9.33 -21.00 -18.89
N LEU A 121 10.39 -20.26 -19.20
CA LEU A 121 11.41 -20.64 -20.17
C LEU A 121 12.60 -21.36 -19.52
N GLU A 122 12.84 -21.12 -18.22
CA GLU A 122 14.04 -21.57 -17.50
C GLU A 122 14.34 -23.06 -17.72
N ALA A 123 13.38 -23.94 -17.44
CA ALA A 123 13.60 -25.38 -17.50
C ALA A 123 13.86 -25.91 -18.93
N GLY A 124 13.29 -25.25 -19.94
CA GLY A 124 13.52 -25.56 -21.35
C GLY A 124 14.91 -25.13 -21.80
N ILE A 125 15.37 -23.96 -21.35
CA ILE A 125 16.69 -23.41 -21.66
C ILE A 125 17.80 -24.20 -20.96
N LYS A 126 17.61 -24.51 -19.67
CA LYS A 126 18.58 -25.26 -18.86
C LYS A 126 18.55 -26.78 -19.08
N GLY A 127 17.57 -27.28 -19.84
CA GLY A 127 17.40 -28.71 -20.08
C GLY A 127 16.96 -29.50 -18.84
N THR A 128 16.26 -28.85 -17.91
CA THR A 128 15.78 -29.40 -16.64
C THR A 128 14.25 -29.54 -16.62
N SER A 129 13.61 -29.70 -17.77
CA SER A 129 12.16 -29.91 -17.85
C SER A 129 11.78 -31.27 -17.27
N GLU A 130 10.74 -31.29 -16.44
CA GLU A 130 10.25 -32.48 -15.74
C GLU A 130 8.85 -32.85 -16.22
N GLU A 131 8.52 -34.14 -16.14
CA GLU A 131 7.15 -34.61 -16.35
C GLU A 131 6.32 -34.32 -15.09
N VAL A 132 5.33 -33.43 -15.23
CA VAL A 132 4.48 -33.00 -14.11
C VAL A 132 3.23 -33.86 -14.05
N ASP A 133 2.97 -34.44 -12.87
CA ASP A 133 1.68 -35.10 -12.58
C ASP A 133 0.58 -34.04 -12.38
N ILE A 134 -0.17 -33.81 -13.46
CA ILE A 134 -1.24 -32.81 -13.53
C ILE A 134 -2.37 -33.11 -12.54
N GLU A 135 -2.73 -34.38 -12.36
CA GLU A 135 -3.80 -34.77 -11.45
C GLU A 135 -3.38 -34.50 -10.00
N LEU A 136 -2.15 -34.89 -9.64
CA LEU A 136 -1.59 -34.62 -8.33
C LEU A 136 -1.50 -33.13 -8.04
N LEU A 137 -0.93 -32.34 -8.96
CA LEU A 137 -0.77 -30.89 -8.78
C LEU A 137 -2.13 -30.19 -8.62
N SER A 138 -3.09 -30.51 -9.50
CA SER A 138 -4.44 -29.94 -9.42
C SER A 138 -5.16 -30.32 -8.13
N ASN A 139 -4.95 -31.54 -7.62
CA ASN A 139 -5.49 -31.97 -6.33
C ASN A 139 -4.83 -31.23 -5.16
N LYS A 140 -3.52 -31.03 -5.18
CA LYS A 140 -2.80 -30.23 -4.17
C LYS A 140 -3.33 -28.80 -4.11
N MET A 141 -3.46 -28.15 -5.27
CA MET A 141 -4.01 -26.79 -5.37
C MET A 141 -5.43 -26.71 -4.80
N PHE A 142 -6.30 -27.66 -5.16
CA PHE A 142 -7.67 -27.70 -4.66
C PHE A 142 -7.71 -27.85 -3.13
N GLN A 143 -6.89 -28.76 -2.58
CA GLN A 143 -6.80 -28.95 -1.12
C GLN A 143 -6.26 -27.72 -0.40
N TYR A 144 -5.27 -27.04 -0.98
CA TYR A 144 -4.71 -25.81 -0.43
C TYR A 144 -5.73 -24.68 -0.37
N VAL A 145 -6.48 -24.45 -1.46
CA VAL A 145 -7.52 -23.40 -1.52
C VAL A 145 -8.59 -23.65 -0.47
N PHE A 146 -9.03 -24.90 -0.31
CA PHE A 146 -10.15 -25.27 0.58
C PHE A 146 -9.68 -25.89 1.90
N SER A 147 -8.43 -25.64 2.32
CA SER A 147 -7.96 -26.02 3.65
C SER A 147 -8.61 -25.19 4.75
N GLU A 148 -9.14 -24.02 4.38
CA GLU A 148 -9.85 -23.08 5.23
C GLU A 148 -11.25 -22.80 4.71
N ASN A 149 -12.14 -22.37 5.61
CA ASN A 149 -13.55 -22.10 5.30
C ASN A 149 -13.86 -20.60 5.14
N ASP A 150 -12.88 -19.72 5.35
CA ASP A 150 -13.07 -18.28 5.20
C ASP A 150 -13.04 -17.87 3.72
N THR A 151 -14.10 -17.22 3.25
CA THR A 151 -14.25 -16.87 1.82
C THR A 151 -13.21 -15.85 1.34
N VAL A 152 -12.76 -14.94 2.20
CA VAL A 152 -11.72 -13.95 1.87
C VAL A 152 -10.38 -14.66 1.70
N VAL A 153 -10.06 -15.58 2.61
CA VAL A 153 -8.84 -16.40 2.52
C VAL A 153 -8.86 -17.29 1.28
N VAL A 154 -9.98 -17.97 1.01
CA VAL A 154 -10.16 -18.79 -0.20
C VAL A 154 -9.91 -17.96 -1.47
N ASN A 155 -10.49 -16.75 -1.55
CA ASN A 155 -10.29 -15.87 -2.71
C ASN A 155 -8.85 -15.40 -2.86
N SER A 156 -8.18 -15.05 -1.75
CA SER A 156 -6.76 -14.69 -1.75
C SER A 156 -5.89 -15.83 -2.28
N LYS A 157 -6.07 -17.05 -1.75
CA LYS A 157 -5.35 -18.26 -2.23
C LYS A 157 -5.59 -18.53 -3.71
N LEU A 158 -6.83 -18.34 -4.18
CA LEU A 158 -7.14 -18.47 -5.61
C LEU A 158 -6.40 -17.42 -6.45
N GLN A 159 -6.37 -16.15 -6.05
CA GLN A 159 -5.66 -15.10 -6.78
C GLN A 159 -4.16 -15.39 -6.88
N ILE A 160 -3.54 -15.84 -5.78
CA ILE A 160 -2.12 -16.24 -5.75
C ILE A 160 -1.85 -17.43 -6.69
N LEU A 161 -2.72 -18.46 -6.69
CA LEU A 161 -2.55 -19.58 -7.63
C LEU A 161 -2.79 -19.16 -9.09
N MET A 162 -3.74 -18.25 -9.32
CA MET A 162 -4.07 -17.74 -10.66
C MET A 162 -2.89 -16.98 -11.29
N SER A 163 -2.05 -16.32 -10.49
CA SER A 163 -0.84 -15.64 -10.98
C SER A 163 0.25 -16.62 -11.43
N GLN A 164 0.15 -17.90 -11.06
CA GLN A 164 1.11 -18.94 -11.45
C GLN A 164 0.60 -19.89 -12.53
N LEU A 165 -0.70 -19.90 -12.82
CA LEU A 165 -1.26 -20.80 -13.83
C LEU A 165 -0.90 -20.38 -15.27
N PRO A 166 -0.76 -21.34 -16.18
CA PRO A 166 -0.57 -21.04 -17.60
C PRO A 166 -1.86 -20.46 -18.18
N VAL A 167 -1.77 -19.46 -19.06
CA VAL A 167 -2.99 -18.92 -19.70
C VAL A 167 -3.36 -19.75 -20.93
N ARG A 168 -4.52 -20.42 -20.85
CA ARG A 168 -5.08 -21.31 -21.89
C ARG A 168 -6.45 -20.88 -22.38
N MET A 169 -6.60 -19.59 -22.67
CA MET A 169 -7.81 -19.02 -23.25
C MET A 169 -7.52 -18.15 -24.48
N THR A 170 -8.56 -17.88 -25.27
CA THR A 170 -8.46 -16.96 -26.42
C THR A 170 -8.53 -15.50 -25.96
N LYS A 171 -8.05 -14.56 -26.78
CA LYS A 171 -8.18 -13.12 -26.52
C LYS A 171 -9.64 -12.71 -26.27
N ASN A 172 -10.57 -13.20 -27.11
CA ASN A 172 -12.00 -12.90 -26.95
C ASN A 172 -12.54 -13.42 -25.62
N LYS A 173 -12.18 -14.65 -25.22
CA LYS A 173 -12.62 -15.18 -23.93
C LYS A 173 -12.06 -14.38 -22.76
N PHE A 174 -10.82 -13.91 -22.86
CA PHE A 174 -10.22 -13.01 -21.87
C PHE A 174 -10.99 -11.67 -21.79
N TYR A 175 -11.28 -11.04 -22.93
CA TYR A 175 -12.08 -9.80 -22.97
C TYR A 175 -13.47 -9.99 -22.35
N ASP A 176 -14.13 -11.12 -22.64
CA ASP A 176 -15.41 -11.46 -22.04
C ASP A 176 -15.31 -11.58 -20.51
N VAL A 177 -14.25 -12.20 -19.99
CA VAL A 177 -14.03 -12.32 -18.54
C VAL A 177 -13.87 -10.93 -17.92
N VAL A 178 -12.95 -10.11 -18.44
CA VAL A 178 -12.70 -8.75 -17.93
C VAL A 178 -13.98 -7.89 -17.98
N ALA A 179 -14.68 -7.91 -19.12
CA ALA A 179 -15.92 -7.17 -19.29
C ALA A 179 -17.03 -7.67 -18.36
N ASN A 180 -17.12 -8.98 -18.09
CA ASN A 180 -18.13 -9.52 -17.18
C ASN A 180 -17.84 -9.14 -15.72
N THR A 181 -16.57 -9.09 -15.32
CA THR A 181 -16.16 -8.63 -13.98
C THR A 181 -16.69 -7.22 -13.68
N LEU A 182 -16.67 -6.30 -14.65
CA LEU A 182 -17.23 -4.95 -14.44
C LEU A 182 -18.72 -4.94 -14.07
N SER A 183 -19.47 -6.00 -14.38
CA SER A 183 -20.90 -6.09 -14.03
C SER A 183 -21.15 -6.13 -12.52
N ILE A 184 -20.18 -6.61 -11.72
CA ILE A 184 -20.34 -6.71 -10.27
C ILE A 184 -20.46 -5.33 -9.61
N TYR A 185 -19.96 -4.28 -10.27
CA TYR A 185 -20.00 -2.91 -9.79
C TYR A 185 -21.29 -2.17 -10.15
N LYS A 186 -22.19 -2.79 -10.92
CA LYS A 186 -23.46 -2.17 -11.30
C LYS A 186 -24.28 -1.84 -10.05
N GLY A 187 -24.69 -0.58 -9.93
CA GLY A 187 -25.42 -0.07 -8.77
C GLY A 187 -24.53 0.43 -7.62
N GLY A 188 -23.20 0.28 -7.73
CA GLY A 188 -22.22 0.93 -6.86
C GLY A 188 -21.87 2.35 -7.33
N GLU A 189 -20.79 2.91 -6.80
CA GLU A 189 -20.30 4.24 -7.18
C GLU A 189 -19.45 4.18 -8.47
N THR A 190 -19.66 5.14 -9.36
CA THR A 190 -18.85 5.31 -10.59
C THR A 190 -17.35 5.37 -10.29
N SER A 191 -16.96 6.14 -9.27
CA SER A 191 -15.57 6.25 -8.79
C SER A 191 -14.95 4.90 -8.43
N SER A 192 -15.69 4.00 -7.78
CA SER A 192 -15.17 2.68 -7.41
C SER A 192 -14.87 1.82 -8.64
N VAL A 193 -15.67 1.95 -9.71
CA VAL A 193 -15.45 1.21 -10.96
C VAL A 193 -14.28 1.81 -11.73
N ASP A 194 -14.17 3.14 -11.74
CA ASP A 194 -13.08 3.86 -12.38
C ASP A 194 -11.75 3.52 -11.72
N ASP A 195 -11.68 3.57 -10.39
CA ASP A 195 -10.50 3.17 -9.61
C ASP A 195 -10.08 1.72 -9.93
N PHE A 196 -11.05 0.81 -10.09
CA PHE A 196 -10.77 -0.58 -10.47
C PHE A 196 -10.24 -0.71 -11.90
N VAL A 197 -10.85 -0.01 -12.86
CA VAL A 197 -10.38 -0.01 -14.25
C VAL A 197 -8.97 0.57 -14.35
N ASP A 198 -8.71 1.67 -13.64
CA ASP A 198 -7.39 2.31 -13.60
C ASP A 198 -6.34 1.37 -12.98
N MET A 199 -6.68 0.68 -11.88
CA MET A 199 -5.82 -0.34 -11.27
C MET A 199 -5.43 -1.44 -12.27
N LEU A 200 -6.39 -1.97 -13.05
CA LEU A 200 -6.09 -2.99 -14.07
C LEU A 200 -5.16 -2.46 -15.17
N LYS A 201 -5.31 -1.19 -15.57
CA LYS A 201 -4.47 -0.56 -16.61
C LYS A 201 -3.06 -0.30 -16.10
N THR A 202 -2.91 0.17 -14.86
CA THR A 202 -1.60 0.45 -14.26
C THR A 202 -0.83 -0.83 -13.97
N ALA A 203 -1.51 -1.87 -13.47
CA ALA A 203 -0.89 -3.17 -13.14
C ALA A 203 -0.16 -3.82 -14.33
N VAL A 204 -0.53 -3.45 -15.57
CA VAL A 204 0.09 -4.00 -16.78
C VAL A 204 0.83 -2.98 -17.63
N LEU A 205 1.11 -1.81 -17.05
CA LEU A 205 1.81 -0.69 -17.68
C LEU A 205 1.16 -0.24 -19.00
N MET A 206 -0.16 -0.34 -19.10
CA MET A 206 -0.90 0.32 -20.18
C MET A 206 -0.81 1.85 -20.03
N VAL A 207 -0.77 2.32 -18.79
CA VAL A 207 -0.53 3.72 -18.42
C VAL A 207 0.71 3.78 -17.54
N LYS A 208 1.78 4.42 -18.02
CA LYS A 208 3.02 4.64 -17.27
C LYS A 208 2.92 5.98 -16.52
N PRO A 209 3.33 6.06 -15.24
CA PRO A 209 3.36 7.33 -14.51
C PRO A 209 4.37 8.31 -15.13
N GLU A 210 4.15 9.60 -14.91
CA GLU A 210 5.11 10.64 -15.29
C GLU A 210 6.48 10.39 -14.63
N GLY A 211 7.56 10.49 -15.39
CA GLY A 211 8.92 10.25 -14.91
C GLY A 211 9.36 8.77 -14.89
N PHE A 212 8.55 7.85 -15.41
CA PHE A 212 8.89 6.42 -15.52
C PHE A 212 10.16 6.14 -16.34
N ASP A 213 10.62 7.06 -17.18
CA ASP A 213 11.84 6.95 -17.99
C ASP A 213 13.00 7.82 -17.48
N THR A 214 12.75 8.73 -16.54
CA THR A 214 13.74 9.73 -16.10
C THR A 214 14.15 9.61 -14.64
N GLU A 215 13.24 9.20 -13.74
CA GLU A 215 13.48 9.24 -12.29
C GLU A 215 14.37 8.09 -11.79
N TYR A 216 14.26 6.91 -12.41
CA TYR A 216 15.08 5.75 -12.11
C TYR A 216 15.67 5.15 -13.40
N PRO A 217 16.68 5.80 -14.01
CA PRO A 217 17.24 5.35 -15.29
C PRO A 217 17.71 3.89 -15.27
N GLU A 218 18.27 3.43 -14.16
CA GLU A 218 18.74 2.04 -14.02
C GLU A 218 17.59 1.01 -14.10
N LEU A 219 16.45 1.32 -13.46
CA LEU A 219 15.25 0.47 -13.54
C LEU A 219 14.60 0.55 -14.93
N TYR A 220 14.60 1.73 -15.55
CA TYR A 220 14.10 1.90 -16.91
C TYR A 220 14.96 1.15 -17.95
N ASP A 221 16.28 1.15 -17.77
CA ASP A 221 17.21 0.40 -18.61
C ASP A 221 16.97 -1.12 -18.48
N ILE A 222 16.73 -1.63 -17.27
CA ILE A 222 16.34 -3.02 -17.03
C ILE A 222 15.01 -3.32 -17.73
N TYR A 223 13.98 -2.50 -17.50
CA TYR A 223 12.67 -2.66 -18.09
C TYR A 223 12.74 -2.70 -19.63
N THR A 224 13.51 -1.81 -20.24
CA THR A 224 13.66 -1.75 -21.70
C THR A 224 14.33 -3.01 -22.25
N ARG A 225 15.39 -3.52 -21.57
CA ARG A 225 16.02 -4.79 -21.97
C ARG A 225 15.07 -5.97 -21.90
N LEU A 226 14.17 -5.99 -20.91
CA LEU A 226 13.13 -7.01 -20.80
C LEU A 226 12.07 -6.85 -21.90
N GLU A 227 11.58 -5.63 -22.13
CA GLU A 227 10.55 -5.34 -23.15
C GLU A 227 11.01 -5.69 -24.57
N GLU A 228 12.28 -5.44 -24.91
CA GLU A 228 12.83 -5.64 -26.25
C GLU A 228 13.34 -7.07 -26.51
N ALA A 229 13.37 -7.95 -25.49
CA ALA A 229 13.93 -9.30 -25.62
C ALA A 229 13.12 -10.22 -26.54
N ASP A 230 13.81 -10.99 -27.38
CA ASP A 230 13.19 -12.07 -28.18
C ASP A 230 13.08 -13.36 -27.36
N TYR A 231 12.04 -13.42 -26.52
CA TYR A 231 11.72 -14.59 -25.70
C TYR A 231 11.47 -15.88 -26.48
N LYS A 232 11.26 -15.80 -27.80
CA LYS A 232 11.05 -17.01 -28.63
C LYS A 232 12.37 -17.72 -28.95
N ASN A 233 13.46 -16.96 -29.07
CA ASN A 233 14.77 -17.47 -29.48
C ASN A 233 15.86 -17.09 -28.47
N LEU A 234 15.51 -17.12 -27.18
CA LEU A 234 16.42 -16.76 -26.09
C LEU A 234 17.50 -17.83 -25.90
N ASP A 235 18.78 -17.44 -25.90
CA ASP A 235 19.89 -18.31 -25.50
C ASP A 235 20.12 -18.26 -23.97
N GLU A 236 20.86 -19.24 -23.45
CA GLU A 236 21.15 -19.38 -22.02
C GLU A 236 21.86 -18.15 -21.42
N GLY A 237 22.83 -17.56 -22.14
CA GLY A 237 23.54 -16.38 -21.64
C GLY A 237 22.66 -15.13 -21.57
N THR A 238 21.79 -14.94 -22.56
CA THR A 238 20.79 -13.87 -22.55
C THR A 238 19.75 -14.10 -21.44
N PHE A 239 19.31 -15.34 -21.24
CA PHE A 239 18.40 -15.73 -20.16
C PHE A 239 18.98 -15.38 -18.78
N ASP A 240 20.22 -15.81 -18.51
CA ASP A 240 20.89 -15.56 -17.23
C ASP A 240 21.04 -14.05 -16.97
N ARG A 241 21.37 -13.27 -18.00
CA ARG A 241 21.47 -11.81 -17.88
C ARG A 241 20.12 -11.16 -17.54
N LEU A 242 19.04 -11.54 -18.24
CA LEU A 242 17.72 -10.97 -17.97
C LEU A 242 17.19 -11.38 -16.59
N SER A 243 17.49 -12.59 -16.15
CA SER A 243 17.12 -13.06 -14.80
C SER A 243 17.90 -12.29 -13.73
N MET A 244 19.19 -12.03 -13.96
CA MET A 244 20.00 -11.19 -13.07
C MET A 244 19.49 -9.75 -13.06
N ASP A 245 19.11 -9.19 -14.20
CA ASP A 245 18.53 -7.84 -14.31
C ASP A 245 17.24 -7.73 -13.46
N VAL A 246 16.33 -8.71 -13.54
CA VAL A 246 15.11 -8.75 -12.71
C VAL A 246 15.45 -8.79 -11.22
N ASN A 247 16.36 -9.68 -10.81
CA ASN A 247 16.76 -9.80 -9.40
C ASN A 247 17.39 -8.50 -8.87
N GLN A 248 18.30 -7.89 -9.64
CA GLN A 248 18.91 -6.60 -9.27
C GLN A 248 17.87 -5.50 -9.15
N GLY A 249 16.94 -5.43 -10.10
CA GLY A 249 15.84 -4.48 -10.07
C GLY A 249 14.93 -4.68 -8.85
N ALA A 250 14.58 -5.93 -8.52
CA ALA A 250 13.76 -6.28 -7.38
C ALA A 250 14.43 -5.96 -6.04
N GLU A 251 15.73 -6.27 -5.89
CA GLU A 251 16.53 -5.92 -4.71
C GLU A 251 16.59 -4.41 -4.51
N PHE A 252 16.87 -3.64 -5.57
CA PHE A 252 16.89 -2.19 -5.52
C PHE A 252 15.53 -1.62 -5.11
N ILE A 253 14.44 -2.06 -5.76
CA ILE A 253 13.09 -1.60 -5.45
C ILE A 253 12.73 -1.92 -3.99
N THR A 254 13.03 -3.14 -3.51
CA THR A 254 12.73 -3.55 -2.14
C THR A 254 13.41 -2.63 -1.12
N GLY A 255 14.70 -2.34 -1.31
CA GLY A 255 15.42 -1.41 -0.44
C GLY A 255 14.79 -0.01 -0.42
N GLN A 256 14.41 0.52 -1.58
CA GLN A 256 13.76 1.83 -1.68
C GLN A 256 12.36 1.83 -1.04
N VAL A 257 11.54 0.81 -1.29
CA VAL A 257 10.17 0.70 -0.75
C VAL A 257 10.20 0.62 0.78
N SER A 258 11.06 -0.22 1.36
CA SER A 258 11.20 -0.33 2.81
C SER A 258 11.53 1.02 3.45
N PHE A 259 12.44 1.79 2.84
CA PHE A 259 12.76 3.14 3.29
C PHE A 259 11.58 4.10 3.16
N TYR A 260 10.92 4.15 1.99
CA TYR A 260 9.80 5.06 1.75
C TYR A 260 8.60 4.78 2.67
N MET A 261 8.35 3.51 3.02
CA MET A 261 7.33 3.19 4.02
C MET A 261 7.65 3.78 5.39
N LEU A 262 8.86 3.56 5.90
CA LEU A 262 9.30 4.14 7.17
C LEU A 262 9.28 5.67 7.14
N PHE A 263 9.71 6.27 6.03
CA PHE A 263 9.72 7.72 5.86
C PHE A 263 8.31 8.32 5.78
N GLN A 264 7.38 7.65 5.09
CA GLN A 264 5.98 8.06 5.05
C GLN A 264 5.33 7.99 6.43
N GLU A 265 5.71 7.04 7.29
CA GLU A 265 5.22 7.00 8.67
C GLU A 265 5.67 8.23 9.45
N VAL A 266 6.96 8.60 9.36
CA VAL A 266 7.48 9.82 9.97
C VAL A 266 6.80 11.07 9.42
N ILE A 267 6.55 11.13 8.11
CA ILE A 267 5.81 12.24 7.49
C ILE A 267 4.39 12.33 8.05
N ASN A 268 3.65 11.21 8.10
CA ASN A 268 2.27 11.19 8.61
C ASN A 268 2.20 11.57 10.09
N ASP A 269 3.13 11.08 10.91
CA ASP A 269 3.20 11.41 12.33
C ASP A 269 3.61 12.88 12.53
N THR A 270 4.55 13.40 11.73
CA THR A 270 4.90 14.84 11.73
C THR A 270 3.69 15.68 11.34
N TYR A 271 2.97 15.31 10.29
CA TYR A 271 1.78 16.00 9.83
C TYR A 271 0.70 16.02 10.94
N THR A 272 0.50 14.87 11.61
CA THR A 272 -0.38 14.77 12.77
C THR A 272 0.02 15.71 13.90
N ILE A 273 1.32 15.77 14.24
CA ILE A 273 1.87 16.66 15.28
C ILE A 273 1.60 18.13 14.93
N LEU A 274 1.82 18.52 13.67
CA LEU A 274 1.58 19.88 13.20
C LEU A 274 0.11 20.27 13.25
N LEU A 275 -0.81 19.40 12.79
CA LEU A 275 -2.25 19.63 12.82
C LEU A 275 -2.83 19.70 14.24
N THR A 276 -2.18 19.05 15.20
CA THR A 276 -2.65 18.95 16.58
C THR A 276 -1.86 19.84 17.56
N SER A 277 -0.98 20.71 17.06
CA SER A 277 -0.05 21.50 17.88
C SER A 277 -0.73 22.39 18.91
N GLU A 278 -1.93 22.89 18.61
CA GLU A 278 -2.73 23.72 19.52
C GLU A 278 -3.36 22.95 20.69
N ARG A 279 -3.41 21.61 20.60
CA ARG A 279 -4.09 20.72 21.56
C ARG A 279 -3.10 19.90 22.40
N LYS A 280 -1.80 20.21 22.32
CA LYS A 280 -0.75 19.45 23.00
C LYS A 280 -0.62 19.73 24.50
N ALA A 281 -1.20 20.81 25.02
CA ALA A 281 -0.98 21.27 26.40
C ALA A 281 -1.27 20.20 27.49
N ARG A 282 -2.19 19.26 27.23
CA ARG A 282 -2.47 18.14 28.14
C ARG A 282 -1.32 17.13 28.24
N ASN A 283 -0.40 17.15 27.28
CA ASN A 283 0.71 16.22 27.18
C ASN A 283 1.97 16.77 27.86
N ASP A 284 2.03 18.05 28.20
CA ASP A 284 3.23 18.71 28.75
C ASP A 284 3.75 18.04 30.04
N GLU A 285 2.88 17.38 30.82
CA GLU A 285 3.27 16.65 32.04
C GLU A 285 3.36 15.12 31.86
N ASN A 286 3.11 14.62 30.65
CA ASN A 286 3.20 13.20 30.35
C ASN A 286 4.68 12.78 30.22
N ALA A 287 5.10 11.79 31.00
CA ALA A 287 6.48 11.31 31.01
C ALA A 287 6.93 10.76 29.65
N SER A 288 6.08 9.95 28.99
CA SER A 288 6.36 9.40 27.67
C SER A 288 6.44 10.48 26.60
N TYR A 289 5.62 11.54 26.71
CA TYR A 289 5.71 12.69 25.80
C TYR A 289 7.06 13.41 25.94
N LYS A 290 7.50 13.68 27.18
CA LYS A 290 8.80 14.30 27.47
C LYS A 290 9.96 13.43 26.98
N ALA A 291 9.89 12.12 27.18
CA ALA A 291 10.90 11.16 26.72
C ALA A 291 10.98 11.14 25.18
N ALA A 292 9.84 11.10 24.50
CA ALA A 292 9.79 11.15 23.04
C ALA A 292 10.35 12.45 22.47
N ILE A 293 10.00 13.61 23.06
CA ILE A 293 10.58 14.91 22.67
C ILE A 293 12.09 14.92 22.89
N LYS A 294 12.58 14.34 23.99
CA LYS A 294 14.02 14.24 24.26
C LYS A 294 14.73 13.43 23.18
N ILE A 295 14.19 12.27 22.78
CA ILE A 295 14.77 11.46 21.70
C ILE A 295 14.80 12.25 20.39
N ILE A 296 13.70 12.91 20.04
CA ILE A 296 13.60 13.75 18.82
C ILE A 296 14.63 14.89 18.87
N ASP A 297 14.73 15.61 19.99
CA ASP A 297 15.67 16.71 20.16
C ASP A 297 17.12 16.23 20.06
N THR A 298 17.45 15.09 20.66
CA THR A 298 18.76 14.45 20.49
C THR A 298 19.00 14.01 19.06
N CYS A 299 17.97 13.60 18.29
CA CYS A 299 18.09 13.27 16.87
C CYS A 299 18.44 14.50 16.02
N ILE A 300 17.85 15.64 16.33
CA ILE A 300 18.02 16.90 15.61
C ILE A 300 19.37 17.54 15.96
N ASN A 301 19.77 17.47 17.23
CA ASN A 301 21.01 18.04 17.72
C ASN A 301 22.15 17.00 17.67
N SER A 302 23.41 17.44 17.62
CA SER A 302 24.56 16.54 17.54
C SER A 302 24.67 15.60 18.76
N PHE A 303 24.95 14.31 18.52
CA PHE A 303 25.11 13.28 19.55
C PHE A 303 26.37 13.54 20.40
N SER A 304 26.27 13.41 21.73
CA SER A 304 27.43 13.32 22.64
C SER A 304 27.46 11.96 23.33
N GLU A 305 28.60 11.53 23.91
CA GLU A 305 28.67 10.29 24.71
C GLU A 305 27.70 10.32 25.90
N ASP A 306 27.53 11.47 26.56
CA ASP A 306 26.53 11.68 27.62
C ASP A 306 25.09 11.53 27.13
N SER A 307 24.84 11.72 25.82
CA SER A 307 23.51 11.59 25.21
C SER A 307 23.08 10.12 25.07
N ALA A 308 24.02 9.16 25.09
CA ALA A 308 23.72 7.75 24.81
C ALA A 308 22.99 7.06 25.97
N GLU A 309 23.49 7.19 27.21
CA GLU A 309 22.84 6.63 28.41
C GLU A 309 21.48 7.29 28.64
N GLU A 310 21.42 8.60 28.46
CA GLU A 310 20.22 9.40 28.55
C GLU A 310 19.14 9.05 27.52
N LEU A 311 19.54 8.59 26.32
CA LEU A 311 18.65 8.08 25.29
C LEU A 311 18.15 6.68 25.62
N MET A 312 19.01 5.79 26.12
CA MET A 312 18.57 4.45 26.55
C MET A 312 17.49 4.52 27.62
N ASP A 313 17.66 5.39 28.63
CA ASP A 313 16.63 5.63 29.64
C ASP A 313 15.33 6.16 29.05
N ALA A 314 15.43 7.05 28.06
CA ALA A 314 14.25 7.57 27.36
C ALA A 314 13.53 6.45 26.59
N PHE A 315 14.24 5.59 25.86
CA PHE A 315 13.65 4.44 25.17
C PHE A 315 12.99 3.45 26.13
N MET A 316 13.66 3.10 27.24
CA MET A 316 13.08 2.21 28.26
C MET A 316 11.78 2.80 28.84
N SER A 317 11.71 4.11 29.03
CA SER A 317 10.51 4.77 29.54
C SER A 317 9.32 4.80 28.56
N LEU A 318 9.55 4.49 27.28
CA LEU A 318 8.52 4.40 26.24
C LEU A 318 7.95 2.99 26.08
N GLU A 319 8.49 1.98 26.76
CA GLU A 319 7.98 0.60 26.68
C GLU A 319 6.47 0.56 27.04
N GLY A 320 5.66 0.05 26.11
CA GLY A 320 4.21 -0.02 26.26
C GLY A 320 3.48 1.33 26.15
N ALA A 321 4.18 2.45 25.97
CA ALA A 321 3.57 3.77 25.93
C ALA A 321 2.72 3.95 24.65
N GLN A 322 3.23 3.48 23.52
CA GLN A 322 2.55 3.56 22.23
C GLN A 322 1.19 2.86 22.26
N GLU A 323 1.14 1.62 22.73
CA GLU A 323 -0.08 0.81 22.84
C GLU A 323 -1.08 1.44 23.81
N ASN A 324 -0.60 1.90 24.97
CA ASN A 324 -1.45 2.55 25.98
C ASN A 324 -2.11 3.84 25.46
N VAL A 325 -1.43 4.61 24.61
CA VAL A 325 -1.99 5.82 24.00
C VAL A 325 -2.92 5.45 22.85
N TYR A 326 -2.53 4.49 22.01
CA TYR A 326 -3.36 3.99 20.91
C TYR A 326 -4.71 3.46 21.41
N GLU A 327 -4.74 2.74 22.53
CA GLU A 327 -6.00 2.32 23.16
C GLU A 327 -6.93 3.50 23.50
N ASN A 328 -6.38 4.66 23.90
CA ASN A 328 -7.19 5.84 24.19
C ASN A 328 -7.71 6.47 22.90
N VAL A 329 -6.89 6.52 21.85
CA VAL A 329 -7.28 6.99 20.51
C VAL A 329 -8.43 6.14 19.97
N MET A 330 -8.29 4.81 19.96
CA MET A 330 -9.34 3.88 19.52
C MET A 330 -10.66 4.09 20.28
N ILE A 331 -10.62 4.32 21.59
CA ILE A 331 -11.83 4.60 22.38
C ILE A 331 -12.50 5.89 21.90
N LEU A 332 -11.72 6.94 21.67
CA LEU A 332 -12.25 8.25 21.31
C LEU A 332 -12.77 8.28 19.86
N GLU A 333 -12.11 7.60 18.93
CA GLU A 333 -12.51 7.50 17.52
C GLU A 333 -13.91 6.89 17.33
N THR A 334 -14.36 6.03 18.25
CA THR A 334 -15.68 5.39 18.17
C THR A 334 -16.88 6.34 18.02
N VAL A 335 -16.72 7.63 18.35
CA VAL A 335 -17.78 8.64 18.26
C VAL A 335 -17.40 9.83 17.39
N LEU A 336 -16.27 9.79 16.66
CA LEU A 336 -15.81 10.93 15.85
C LEU A 336 -16.78 11.25 14.71
N ASP A 337 -17.31 10.23 14.03
CA ASP A 337 -18.35 10.38 13.00
C ASP A 337 -19.63 10.99 13.57
N ASP A 338 -20.10 10.47 14.71
CA ASP A 338 -21.29 11.01 15.39
C ASP A 338 -21.09 12.46 15.81
N VAL A 339 -19.90 12.80 16.32
CA VAL A 339 -19.54 14.17 16.66
C VAL A 339 -19.50 15.05 15.42
N ALA A 340 -18.97 14.57 14.30
CA ALA A 340 -18.93 15.32 13.06
C ALA A 340 -20.34 15.70 12.58
N LEU A 341 -21.28 14.73 12.59
CA LEU A 341 -22.69 14.98 12.27
C LEU A 341 -23.34 15.97 13.24
N LYS A 342 -23.08 15.83 14.55
CA LYS A 342 -23.60 16.75 15.58
C LYS A 342 -23.01 18.16 15.49
N CYS A 343 -21.85 18.33 14.84
CA CYS A 343 -21.18 19.61 14.67
C CYS A 343 -21.62 20.38 13.42
N GLU A 344 -22.43 19.80 12.52
CA GLU A 344 -22.86 20.49 11.28
C GLU A 344 -23.51 21.85 11.57
N ASP A 345 -24.33 21.92 12.64
CA ASP A 345 -25.02 23.13 13.09
C ASP A 345 -24.23 23.98 14.12
N MET A 346 -23.01 23.58 14.49
CA MET A 346 -22.18 24.28 15.51
C MET A 346 -21.34 25.43 14.90
N PRO A 347 -20.68 26.29 15.71
CA PRO A 347 -19.80 27.34 15.19
C PRO A 347 -18.71 26.82 14.23
N GLU A 348 -18.30 27.67 13.28
CA GLU A 348 -17.31 27.32 12.24
C GLU A 348 -15.97 26.88 12.85
N GLU A 349 -15.61 27.45 13.99
CA GLU A 349 -14.39 27.08 14.71
C GLU A 349 -14.42 25.59 15.08
N LEU A 350 -15.54 25.08 15.62
CA LEU A 350 -15.66 23.66 16.00
C LEU A 350 -15.70 22.75 14.79
N ARG A 351 -16.39 23.15 13.70
CA ARG A 351 -16.38 22.41 12.44
C ARG A 351 -14.98 22.29 11.86
N SER A 352 -14.20 23.37 11.91
CA SER A 352 -12.80 23.37 11.47
C SER A 352 -11.96 22.38 12.29
N VAL A 353 -12.15 22.32 13.61
CA VAL A 353 -11.48 21.32 14.46
C VAL A 353 -11.86 19.89 14.07
N VAL A 354 -13.13 19.61 13.86
CA VAL A 354 -13.60 18.29 13.43
C VAL A 354 -12.95 17.90 12.10
N SER A 355 -12.94 18.81 11.12
CA SER A 355 -12.31 18.57 9.82
C SER A 355 -10.82 18.24 9.95
N VAL A 356 -10.08 18.97 10.79
CA VAL A 356 -8.67 18.68 11.08
C VAL A 356 -8.50 17.30 11.72
N LEU A 357 -9.33 16.95 12.72
CA LEU A 357 -9.23 15.66 13.40
C LEU A 357 -9.64 14.49 12.49
N LYS A 358 -10.53 14.71 11.51
CA LYS A 358 -10.83 13.74 10.45
C LYS A 358 -9.65 13.50 9.51
N THR A 359 -8.89 14.54 9.17
CA THR A 359 -7.63 14.37 8.44
C THR A 359 -6.61 13.58 9.27
N VAL A 360 -6.52 13.86 10.58
CA VAL A 360 -5.63 13.14 11.49
C VAL A 360 -6.02 11.67 11.65
N GLU A 361 -7.31 11.35 11.74
CA GLU A 361 -7.82 9.97 11.75
C GLU A 361 -7.31 9.18 10.53
N LYS A 362 -7.35 9.79 9.33
CA LYS A 362 -6.78 9.19 8.11
C LYS A 362 -5.26 8.98 8.26
N LEU A 363 -4.52 9.99 8.70
CA LEU A 363 -3.05 9.94 8.84
C LEU A 363 -2.58 8.87 9.84
N VAL A 364 -3.36 8.63 10.90
CA VAL A 364 -3.07 7.66 11.98
C VAL A 364 -3.56 6.25 11.64
N SER A 365 -4.36 6.10 10.58
CA SER A 365 -4.89 4.81 10.14
C SER A 365 -3.79 3.84 9.67
N SER A 366 -4.16 2.56 9.51
CA SER A 366 -3.27 1.55 8.94
C SER A 366 -2.97 1.75 7.46
N SER A 367 -3.68 2.65 6.77
CA SER A 367 -3.46 2.96 5.36
C SER A 367 -2.49 4.13 5.22
N LEU A 368 -1.20 3.80 5.11
CA LEU A 368 -0.10 4.75 5.09
C LEU A 368 -0.22 5.83 3.99
N PHE A 369 -0.71 5.42 2.82
CA PHE A 369 -0.89 6.25 1.62
C PHE A 369 -2.35 6.61 1.33
N ILE A 370 -3.20 6.65 2.38
CA ILE A 370 -4.60 7.04 2.22
C ILE A 370 -4.74 8.43 1.58
N ASP A 371 -5.67 8.58 0.64
CA ASP A 371 -5.94 9.90 0.04
C ASP A 371 -6.63 10.83 1.06
N LEU A 372 -5.90 11.88 1.46
CA LEU A 372 -6.40 12.87 2.40
C LEU A 372 -7.52 13.75 1.79
N LYS A 373 -7.54 13.92 0.46
CA LYS A 373 -8.44 14.81 -0.28
C LYS A 373 -9.74 14.13 -0.73
N LYS A 374 -9.79 12.79 -0.75
CA LYS A 374 -11.00 12.04 -1.10
C LYS A 374 -12.02 12.19 0.06
N ASP A 375 -13.00 13.06 -0.13
CA ASP A 375 -14.16 13.18 0.74
C ASP A 375 -15.21 12.15 0.33
N PHE A 376 -15.56 11.24 1.23
CA PHE A 376 -16.64 10.26 1.04
C PHE A 376 -18.06 10.88 0.99
N ASN A 377 -18.15 12.22 1.07
CA ASN A 377 -19.40 12.97 1.18
C ASN A 377 -19.79 13.76 -0.09
N MET A 378 -19.08 13.59 -1.22
CA MET A 378 -19.58 14.12 -2.50
C MET A 378 -20.71 13.23 -3.03
N GLU A 379 -21.74 13.83 -3.64
CA GLU A 379 -22.84 13.10 -4.30
C GLU A 379 -22.28 12.01 -5.24
N SER A 380 -22.27 10.76 -4.78
CA SER A 380 -21.71 9.66 -5.55
C SER A 380 -22.67 9.30 -6.68
N LYS A 381 -22.18 9.41 -7.92
CA LYS A 381 -22.94 8.97 -9.09
C LYS A 381 -22.97 7.45 -9.09
N ILE A 382 -24.16 6.91 -9.30
CA ILE A 382 -24.39 5.46 -9.38
C ILE A 382 -23.90 4.95 -10.74
N ALA A 383 -23.13 3.87 -10.74
CA ALA A 383 -22.71 3.14 -11.92
C ALA A 383 -23.90 2.34 -12.50
N ASP A 384 -24.66 2.97 -13.39
CA ASP A 384 -25.82 2.34 -14.04
C ASP A 384 -25.42 1.39 -15.18
N SER A 385 -26.42 0.79 -15.81
CA SER A 385 -26.21 -0.18 -16.89
C SER A 385 -25.53 0.41 -18.13
N ASP A 386 -25.80 1.68 -18.45
CA ASP A 386 -25.26 2.33 -19.64
C ASP A 386 -23.81 2.73 -19.39
N TYR A 387 -23.50 3.25 -18.20
CA TYR A 387 -22.14 3.55 -17.76
C TYR A 387 -21.24 2.31 -17.80
N ILE A 388 -21.68 1.23 -17.19
CA ILE A 388 -20.97 -0.05 -17.19
C ILE A 388 -20.81 -0.58 -18.63
N GLY A 389 -21.83 -0.43 -19.48
CA GLY A 389 -21.76 -0.82 -20.89
C GLY A 389 -20.66 -0.08 -21.66
N GLN A 390 -20.58 1.25 -21.50
CA GLN A 390 -19.55 2.08 -22.13
C GLN A 390 -18.14 1.74 -21.64
N LEU A 391 -17.96 1.53 -20.34
CA LEU A 391 -16.67 1.13 -19.78
C LEU A 391 -16.19 -0.22 -20.30
N LYS A 392 -17.08 -1.22 -20.39
CA LYS A 392 -16.76 -2.52 -20.98
C LYS A 392 -16.25 -2.41 -22.41
N GLU A 393 -16.93 -1.61 -23.23
CA GLU A 393 -16.55 -1.39 -24.63
C GLU A 393 -15.21 -0.65 -24.73
N SER A 394 -15.03 0.43 -23.96
CA SER A 394 -13.77 1.19 -23.91
C SER A 394 -12.60 0.30 -23.50
N LEU A 395 -12.72 -0.38 -22.36
CA LEU A 395 -11.64 -1.20 -21.81
C LEU A 395 -11.27 -2.36 -22.76
N THR A 396 -12.27 -2.99 -23.38
CA THR A 396 -12.02 -4.04 -24.38
C THR A 396 -11.25 -3.50 -25.58
N ASN A 397 -11.65 -2.35 -26.12
CA ASN A 397 -10.97 -1.72 -27.25
C ASN A 397 -9.53 -1.31 -26.91
N GLU A 398 -9.31 -0.79 -25.70
CA GLU A 398 -7.97 -0.45 -25.20
C GLU A 398 -7.07 -1.69 -25.10
N PHE A 399 -7.57 -2.82 -24.58
CA PHE A 399 -6.81 -4.08 -24.56
C PHE A 399 -6.57 -4.66 -25.96
N VAL A 400 -7.52 -4.52 -26.88
CA VAL A 400 -7.32 -4.94 -28.28
C VAL A 400 -6.17 -4.16 -28.90
N GLU A 401 -6.14 -2.84 -28.71
CA GLU A 401 -5.03 -1.99 -29.19
C GLU A 401 -3.71 -2.38 -28.53
N TYR A 402 -3.70 -2.50 -27.21
CA TYR A 402 -2.51 -2.80 -26.42
C TYR A 402 -1.87 -4.15 -26.78
N PHE A 403 -2.66 -5.11 -27.27
CA PHE A 403 -2.19 -6.43 -27.67
C PHE A 403 -1.80 -6.57 -29.15
N LYS A 404 -1.85 -5.50 -29.96
CA LYS A 404 -1.54 -5.60 -31.41
C LYS A 404 -0.07 -5.92 -31.68
N ASP A 405 0.84 -5.21 -31.02
CA ASP A 405 2.28 -5.28 -31.30
C ASP A 405 3.06 -6.19 -30.34
N LYS A 406 2.36 -6.87 -29.43
CA LYS A 406 2.98 -7.74 -28.42
C LYS A 406 3.01 -9.19 -28.86
N SER A 407 4.08 -9.89 -28.50
CA SER A 407 4.18 -11.34 -28.72
C SER A 407 3.12 -12.09 -27.90
N MET A 408 2.71 -13.27 -28.35
CA MET A 408 1.74 -14.07 -27.60
C MET A 408 2.23 -14.47 -26.21
N THR A 409 3.55 -14.58 -26.01
CA THR A 409 4.17 -14.84 -24.70
C THR A 409 3.93 -13.69 -23.74
N VAL A 410 4.20 -12.45 -24.18
CA VAL A 410 3.94 -11.24 -23.39
C VAL A 410 2.45 -11.06 -23.11
N ILE A 411 1.60 -11.28 -24.12
CA ILE A 411 0.15 -11.20 -23.95
C ILE A 411 -0.36 -12.19 -22.90
N ARG A 412 0.15 -13.44 -22.88
CA ARG A 412 -0.24 -14.43 -21.87
C ARG A 412 0.18 -14.02 -20.46
N SER A 413 1.36 -13.43 -20.31
CA SER A 413 1.81 -12.88 -19.03
C SER A 413 0.88 -11.76 -18.55
N ILE A 414 0.60 -10.78 -19.41
CA ILE A 414 -0.33 -9.67 -19.10
C ILE A 414 -1.73 -10.20 -18.73
N MET A 415 -2.26 -11.17 -19.48
CA MET A 415 -3.53 -11.81 -19.16
C MET A 415 -3.51 -12.49 -17.79
N CYS A 416 -2.43 -13.21 -17.48
CA CYS A 416 -2.28 -13.88 -16.19
C CYS A 416 -2.33 -12.88 -15.03
N LYS A 417 -1.56 -11.79 -15.16
CA LYS A 417 -1.53 -10.72 -14.17
C LYS A 417 -2.90 -10.07 -13.96
N ILE A 418 -3.63 -9.77 -15.04
CA ILE A 418 -4.99 -9.21 -14.93
C ILE A 418 -5.96 -10.21 -14.30
N LEU A 419 -5.90 -11.49 -14.69
CA LEU A 419 -6.77 -12.52 -14.12
C LEU A 419 -6.53 -12.70 -12.61
N ALA A 420 -5.30 -12.53 -12.14
CA ALA A 420 -4.96 -12.56 -10.71
C ALA A 420 -5.42 -11.30 -9.96
N ALA A 421 -5.38 -10.12 -10.60
CA ALA A 421 -5.81 -8.85 -9.99
C ALA A 421 -7.33 -8.67 -9.90
N MET A 422 -8.11 -9.43 -10.69
CA MET A 422 -9.57 -9.35 -10.66
C MET A 422 -10.17 -10.18 -9.52
N PRO A 423 -11.40 -9.83 -9.06
CA PRO A 423 -12.24 -10.75 -8.31
C PRO A 423 -12.40 -12.09 -9.04
N ILE A 424 -12.42 -13.18 -8.27
CA ILE A 424 -12.56 -14.53 -8.81
C ILE A 424 -13.87 -14.64 -9.61
N PHE A 425 -13.75 -15.10 -10.86
CA PHE A 425 -14.86 -15.24 -11.81
C PHE A 425 -15.41 -16.68 -11.88
N LEU A 426 -15.04 -17.53 -10.91
CA LEU A 426 -15.45 -18.92 -10.78
C LEU A 426 -16.31 -19.06 -9.52
N ASP A 427 -17.54 -19.54 -9.67
CA ASP A 427 -18.56 -19.45 -8.62
C ASP A 427 -18.66 -20.72 -7.76
N THR A 428 -18.15 -21.85 -8.25
CA THR A 428 -18.26 -23.14 -7.55
C THR A 428 -16.93 -23.87 -7.41
N GLN A 429 -16.81 -24.70 -6.36
CA GLN A 429 -15.63 -25.56 -6.17
C GLN A 429 -15.39 -26.47 -7.39
N GLN A 430 -16.46 -26.98 -8.01
CA GLN A 430 -16.34 -27.81 -9.20
C GLN A 430 -15.81 -27.01 -10.40
N GLU A 431 -16.24 -25.77 -10.58
CA GLU A 431 -15.70 -24.89 -11.62
C GLU A 431 -14.21 -24.60 -11.41
N ILE A 432 -13.81 -24.35 -10.16
CA ILE A 432 -12.40 -24.14 -9.78
C ILE A 432 -11.56 -25.38 -10.10
N LYS A 433 -12.00 -26.57 -9.67
CA LYS A 433 -11.30 -27.84 -9.95
C LYS A 433 -11.20 -28.09 -11.46
N ASN A 434 -12.31 -27.92 -12.18
CA ASN A 434 -12.36 -28.07 -13.63
C ASN A 434 -11.42 -27.08 -14.33
N TYR A 435 -11.32 -25.85 -13.83
CA TYR A 435 -10.43 -24.84 -14.38
C TYR A 435 -8.96 -25.24 -14.22
N PHE A 436 -8.55 -25.69 -13.03
CA PHE A 436 -7.19 -26.20 -12.80
C PHE A 436 -6.84 -27.37 -13.71
N ASP A 437 -7.71 -28.38 -13.76
CA ASP A 437 -7.53 -29.57 -14.61
C ASP A 437 -7.44 -29.17 -16.09
N TYR A 438 -8.32 -28.26 -16.53
CA TYR A 438 -8.34 -27.78 -17.92
C TYR A 438 -7.04 -27.05 -18.28
N VAL A 439 -6.64 -26.08 -17.46
CA VAL A 439 -5.52 -25.20 -17.75
C VAL A 439 -4.19 -25.95 -17.75
N LEU A 440 -3.97 -26.80 -16.74
CA LEU A 440 -2.77 -27.65 -16.66
C LEU A 440 -2.79 -28.72 -17.76
N GLY A 441 -3.91 -29.42 -17.93
CA GLY A 441 -4.08 -30.49 -18.94
C GLY A 441 -3.92 -30.03 -20.39
N ASN A 442 -4.20 -28.76 -20.69
CA ASN A 442 -4.04 -28.19 -22.03
C ASN A 442 -2.70 -27.44 -22.22
N CYS A 443 -1.80 -27.48 -21.24
CA CYS A 443 -0.43 -27.00 -21.38
C CYS A 443 0.45 -28.08 -22.01
N LYS A 444 0.95 -27.81 -23.23
CA LYS A 444 1.83 -28.73 -23.98
C LYS A 444 3.31 -28.36 -23.88
N ASN A 445 3.66 -27.42 -23.01
CA ASN A 445 5.02 -26.97 -22.81
C ASN A 445 5.51 -27.49 -21.46
N ASP A 446 6.43 -28.45 -21.48
CA ASP A 446 6.94 -29.11 -20.29
C ASP A 446 7.72 -28.13 -19.39
N SER A 447 8.43 -27.17 -19.99
CA SER A 447 9.12 -26.10 -19.24
C SER A 447 8.13 -25.23 -18.48
N GLU A 448 7.01 -24.85 -19.13
CA GLU A 448 5.95 -24.05 -18.52
C GLU A 448 5.27 -24.83 -17.39
N LEU A 449 4.99 -26.13 -17.57
CA LEU A 449 4.44 -26.99 -16.53
C LEU A 449 5.41 -27.16 -15.35
N THR A 450 6.70 -27.36 -15.63
CA THR A 450 7.75 -27.48 -14.61
C THR A 450 7.77 -26.23 -13.72
N ALA A 451 7.76 -25.04 -14.33
CA ALA A 451 7.71 -23.77 -13.62
C ALA A 451 6.43 -23.62 -12.78
N CYS A 452 5.26 -23.95 -13.35
CA CYS A 452 3.99 -23.90 -12.62
C CYS A 452 4.00 -24.84 -11.41
N ASN A 453 4.48 -26.07 -11.57
CA ASN A 453 4.57 -27.05 -10.49
C ASN A 453 5.48 -26.56 -9.37
N LYS A 454 6.67 -26.06 -9.71
CA LYS A 454 7.64 -25.54 -8.74
C LYS A 454 7.05 -24.37 -7.94
N LEU A 455 6.61 -23.32 -8.62
CA LEU A 455 6.12 -22.08 -7.97
C LEU A 455 4.86 -22.34 -7.14
N ILE A 456 3.95 -23.20 -7.61
CA ILE A 456 2.75 -23.57 -6.84
C ILE A 456 3.11 -24.40 -5.61
N CYS A 457 4.07 -25.33 -5.71
CA CYS A 457 4.51 -26.08 -4.54
C CYS A 457 5.20 -25.17 -3.52
N GLU A 458 6.04 -24.24 -3.95
CA GLU A 458 6.66 -23.23 -3.07
C GLU A 458 5.60 -22.41 -2.32
N ILE A 459 4.58 -21.89 -3.03
CA ILE A 459 3.44 -21.18 -2.41
C ILE A 459 2.73 -22.04 -1.36
N ILE A 460 2.47 -23.31 -1.66
CA ILE A 460 1.77 -24.20 -0.74
C ILE A 460 2.64 -24.54 0.48
N GLU A 461 3.96 -24.67 0.30
CA GLU A 461 4.90 -24.99 1.37
C GLU A 461 5.16 -23.82 2.30
N ASP A 462 5.22 -22.59 1.79
CA ASP A 462 5.45 -21.37 2.59
C ASP A 462 4.24 -20.97 3.46
N ASP A 463 3.04 -21.44 3.10
CA ASP A 463 1.77 -21.16 3.82
C ASP A 463 1.42 -22.21 4.91
N VAL A 464 2.17 -23.31 5.00
CA VAL A 464 1.94 -24.44 5.93
C VAL A 464 2.92 -24.42 7.08
#